data_AF-A0A3L7TCX8-F1
#
_entry.id   AF-A0A3L7TCX8-F1
#
_cell.length_a   1.000
_cell.length_b   1.000
_cell.length_c   1.000
_cell.angle_alpha   90.00
_cell.angle_beta   90.00
_cell.angle_gamma   90.00
#
_symmetry.space_group_name_H-M   'P 1'
#
loop_
_entity.id
_entity.type
_entity.pdbx_description
1 polymer ?
#
loop_
_entity_poly.entity_id
_entity_poly.type
_entity_poly.pdbx_seq_one_letter_code
_entity_poly.pdbx_strand_id
1 'polypeptide(L)'
;MTKPVTIITSEGTIDYRIRGESTGVFDAESHGGLVKQRCEYGHWLALSGDNDHDRFLAVLNNGKNPVVLRTSDGDIRIAVVPDPTAVGAWIIDP
;
A
#
# COMPACT_ATOMS: atom_id res chain seq x y z
N MET A 1 18.61 8.25 7.94
CA MET A 1 17.56 9.12 7.37
C MET A 1 16.78 8.29 6.35
N THR A 2 15.53 7.95 6.62
CA THR A 2 14.67 7.23 5.66
C THR A 2 14.21 8.22 4.59
N LYS A 3 14.33 7.83 3.32
CA LYS A 3 13.86 8.64 2.19
C LYS A 3 12.40 8.29 1.88
N PRO A 4 11.59 9.28 1.45
CA PRO A 4 10.25 9.00 0.99
C PRO A 4 10.26 8.06 -0.21
N VAL A 5 9.19 7.29 -0.36
CA VAL A 5 8.97 6.41 -1.52
C VAL A 5 7.83 6.96 -2.34
N THR A 6 8.02 7.08 -3.65
CA THR A 6 6.97 7.49 -4.59
C THR A 6 6.99 6.56 -5.79
N ILE A 7 5.85 5.95 -6.10
CA ILE A 7 5.64 5.10 -7.27
C ILE A 7 4.42 5.62 -8.01
N ILE A 8 4.61 5.92 -9.29
CA ILE A 8 3.56 6.44 -10.17
C ILE A 8 3.62 5.63 -11.46
N THR A 9 2.47 5.14 -11.91
CA THR A 9 2.34 4.45 -13.19
C THR A 9 1.03 4.86 -13.88
N SER A 10 0.90 4.52 -15.16
CA SER A 10 -0.33 4.62 -15.95
C SER A 10 -0.63 3.24 -16.54
N GLU A 11 -1.89 2.81 -16.51
CA GLU A 11 -2.37 1.49 -16.99
C GLU A 11 -1.68 0.30 -16.30
N GLY A 12 -0.97 0.55 -15.20
CA GLY A 12 -0.13 -0.41 -14.50
C GLY A 12 -0.65 -0.70 -13.11
N THR A 13 -0.51 -1.95 -12.68
CA THR A 13 -0.82 -2.34 -11.30
C THR A 13 0.41 -2.19 -10.41
N ILE A 14 0.23 -1.63 -9.21
CA ILE A 14 1.27 -1.52 -8.18
C ILE A 14 1.04 -2.59 -7.12
N ASP A 15 1.92 -3.59 -7.08
CA ASP A 15 2.01 -4.53 -5.95
C ASP A 15 3.13 -4.06 -4.99
N TYR A 16 2.76 -3.47 -3.85
CA TYR A 16 3.69 -2.97 -2.83
C TYR A 16 3.77 -3.93 -1.64
N ARG A 17 4.92 -4.58 -1.46
CA ARG A 17 5.11 -5.62 -0.42
C ARG A 17 6.20 -5.22 0.55
N ILE A 18 5.91 -5.34 1.84
CA ILE A 18 6.82 -4.97 2.91
C ILE A 18 6.73 -5.92 4.09
N ARG A 19 7.79 -5.96 4.89
CA ARG A 19 7.80 -6.75 6.12
C ARG A 19 6.95 -6.12 7.22
N GLY A 20 6.45 -6.96 8.13
CA GLY A 20 5.71 -6.57 9.33
C GLY A 20 6.39 -5.53 10.23
N GLU A 21 7.73 -5.49 10.27
CA GLU A 21 8.46 -4.50 11.08
C GLU A 21 8.60 -3.13 10.40
N SER A 22 8.14 -3.00 9.15
CA SER A 22 8.21 -1.75 8.40
C SER A 22 7.28 -0.70 9.02
N THR A 23 7.58 0.57 8.74
CA THR A 23 6.79 1.70 9.22
C THR A 23 6.63 2.72 8.09
N GLY A 24 5.52 3.44 8.04
CA GLY A 24 5.32 4.50 7.05
C GLY A 24 3.96 5.16 7.12
N VAL A 25 3.82 6.28 6.42
CA VAL A 25 2.55 6.95 6.15
C VAL A 25 2.22 6.67 4.69
N PHE A 26 1.17 5.87 4.48
CA PHE A 26 0.75 5.43 3.15
C PHE A 26 -0.35 6.33 2.64
N ASP A 27 -0.13 6.83 1.43
CA ASP A 27 -1.09 7.56 0.64
C ASP A 27 -1.17 6.87 -0.73
N ALA A 28 -2.25 6.14 -0.97
CA ALA A 28 -2.48 5.39 -2.20
C ALA A 28 -3.81 5.81 -2.84
N GLU A 29 -3.80 5.97 -4.15
CA GLU A 29 -4.97 6.37 -4.92
C GLU A 29 -4.86 5.78 -6.33
N SER A 30 -5.94 5.15 -6.78
CA SER A 30 -6.10 4.69 -8.16
C SER A 30 -7.26 5.42 -8.81
N HIS A 31 -7.08 5.89 -10.05
CA HIS A 31 -8.19 6.37 -10.85
C HIS A 31 -8.67 5.26 -11.79
N GLY A 32 -9.91 4.78 -11.62
CA GLY A 32 -10.48 3.72 -12.46
C GLY A 32 -10.09 2.29 -12.07
N GLY A 33 -9.34 2.10 -10.98
CA GLY A 33 -9.00 0.79 -10.40
C GLY A 33 -9.30 0.72 -8.90
N LEU A 34 -8.79 -0.32 -8.24
CA LEU A 34 -9.00 -0.54 -6.81
C LEU A 34 -7.72 -0.35 -6.00
N VAL A 35 -7.89 0.07 -4.74
CA VAL A 35 -6.84 0.06 -3.73
C VAL A 35 -7.20 -0.95 -2.64
N LYS A 36 -6.37 -1.99 -2.53
CA LYS A 36 -6.55 -3.07 -1.54
C LYS A 36 -5.35 -3.14 -0.62
N GLN A 37 -5.61 -3.47 0.64
CA GLN A 37 -4.57 -3.63 1.64
C GLN A 37 -4.79 -4.91 2.45
N ARG A 38 -3.69 -5.60 2.75
CA ARG A 38 -3.63 -6.76 3.65
C ARG A 38 -2.52 -6.52 4.66
N CYS A 39 -2.88 -6.53 5.94
CA CYS A 39 -1.94 -6.35 7.04
C CYS A 39 -2.00 -7.56 7.98
N GLU A 40 -1.12 -8.53 7.77
CA GLU A 40 -1.03 -9.69 8.65
C GLU A 40 -0.24 -9.40 9.93
N TYR A 41 0.71 -8.46 9.83
CA TYR A 41 1.62 -8.10 10.92
C TYR A 41 1.68 -6.57 11.06
N GLY A 42 1.58 -6.10 12.29
CA GLY A 42 1.48 -4.68 12.58
C GLY A 42 0.02 -4.19 12.58
N HIS A 43 -0.16 -2.89 12.48
CA HIS A 43 -1.49 -2.27 12.47
C HIS A 43 -1.51 -1.02 11.60
N TRP A 44 -2.65 -0.84 10.93
CA TRP A 44 -3.00 0.41 10.27
C TRP A 44 -3.75 1.31 11.23
N LEU A 45 -3.38 2.58 11.24
CA LEU A 45 -4.22 3.67 11.74
C LEU A 45 -4.73 4.46 10.53
N ALA A 46 -6.01 4.32 10.20
CA ALA A 46 -6.63 5.11 9.14
C ALA A 46 -6.58 6.60 9.48
N LEU A 47 -6.21 7.43 8.50
CA LEU A 47 -6.08 8.87 8.66
C LEU A 47 -7.20 9.67 7.98
N SER A 48 -7.99 9.04 7.10
CA SER A 48 -9.09 9.68 6.40
C SER A 48 -10.37 8.87 6.49
N GLY A 49 -11.50 9.57 6.65
CA GLY A 49 -12.83 8.99 6.48
C GLY A 49 -13.20 8.75 5.01
N ASP A 50 -12.45 9.34 4.07
CA ASP A 50 -12.60 9.16 2.62
C ASP A 50 -11.87 7.92 2.10
N ASN A 51 -11.33 7.08 2.99
CA ASN A 51 -10.78 5.79 2.58
C ASN A 51 -11.93 4.93 2.03
N ASP A 52 -11.78 4.51 0.79
CA ASP A 52 -12.79 3.74 0.06
C ASP A 52 -12.09 2.80 -0.94
N HIS A 53 -12.85 2.21 -1.86
CA HIS A 53 -12.41 1.23 -2.83
C HIS A 53 -11.23 1.67 -3.70
N ASP A 54 -11.02 2.96 -3.95
CA ASP A 54 -9.99 3.51 -4.84
C ASP A 54 -8.96 4.41 -4.12
N ARG A 55 -9.08 4.57 -2.80
CA ARG A 55 -8.22 5.45 -1.99
C ARG A 55 -7.91 4.89 -0.62
N PHE A 56 -6.64 4.99 -0.23
CA PHE A 56 -6.17 4.56 1.09
C PHE A 56 -5.14 5.51 1.68
N LEU A 57 -5.48 6.14 2.79
CA LEU A 57 -4.59 6.98 3.61
C LEU A 57 -4.52 6.45 5.05
N ALA A 58 -3.35 5.94 5.45
CA ALA A 58 -3.16 5.33 6.77
C ALA A 58 -1.69 5.35 7.23
N VAL A 59 -1.47 5.18 8.54
CA VAL A 59 -0.13 5.00 9.14
C VAL A 59 0.08 3.53 9.48
N LEU A 60 1.19 2.96 9.00
CA LEU A 60 1.67 1.65 9.43
C LEU A 60 2.61 1.82 10.64
N ASN A 61 2.32 1.11 11.73
CA ASN A 61 3.22 0.96 12.88
C ASN A 61 3.78 2.30 13.40
N ASN A 62 2.94 3.34 13.48
CA ASN A 62 3.31 4.69 13.91
C ASN A 62 4.46 5.35 13.10
N GLY A 63 4.67 4.90 11.86
CA GLY A 63 5.71 5.43 10.99
C GLY A 63 5.46 6.87 10.56
N LYS A 64 6.54 7.52 10.14
CA LYS A 64 6.53 8.90 9.65
C LYS A 64 7.06 9.05 8.23
N ASN A 65 7.62 7.98 7.66
CA ASN A 65 8.19 8.01 6.32
C ASN A 65 7.07 8.01 5.27
N PRO A 66 6.97 9.01 4.38
CA PRO A 66 5.93 9.02 3.36
C PRO A 66 6.12 7.90 2.33
N VAL A 67 5.03 7.24 1.98
CA VAL A 67 4.92 6.25 0.89
C VAL A 67 3.72 6.65 0.03
N VAL A 68 4.00 7.14 -1.18
CA VAL A 68 2.99 7.62 -2.13
C VAL A 68 2.88 6.65 -3.30
N LEU A 69 1.69 6.12 -3.54
CA LEU A 69 1.39 5.20 -4.63
C LEU A 69 0.28 5.78 -5.51
N ARG A 70 0.48 5.88 -6.82
CA ARG A 70 -0.49 6.44 -7.76
C ARG A 70 -0.56 5.62 -9.04
N THR A 71 -1.77 5.37 -9.52
CA THR A 71 -1.99 4.79 -10.84
C THR A 71 -3.30 5.25 -11.47
N SER A 72 -3.40 5.13 -12.80
CA SER A 72 -4.66 5.23 -13.55
C SER A 72 -4.90 3.90 -14.27
N ASP A 73 -6.17 3.48 -14.37
CA ASP A 73 -6.61 2.27 -15.06
C ASP A 73 -5.87 0.99 -14.61
N GLY A 74 -5.46 0.94 -13.35
CA GLY A 74 -4.78 -0.20 -12.73
C GLY A 74 -5.01 -0.27 -11.23
N ASP A 75 -4.71 -1.40 -10.61
CA ASP A 75 -4.92 -1.59 -9.17
C ASP A 75 -3.69 -1.18 -8.34
N ILE A 76 -3.90 -0.92 -7.06
CA ILE A 76 -2.85 -0.85 -6.05
C ILE A 76 -3.13 -1.91 -4.99
N ARG A 77 -2.14 -2.75 -4.69
CA ARG A 77 -2.22 -3.77 -3.64
C ARG A 77 -1.07 -3.59 -2.67
N ILE A 78 -1.39 -3.37 -1.41
CA ILE A 78 -0.41 -3.19 -0.33
C ILE A 78 -0.45 -4.41 0.57
N ALA A 79 0.68 -5.12 0.72
CA ALA A 79 0.79 -6.29 1.57
C ALA A 79 1.89 -6.14 2.63
N VAL A 80 1.50 -6.30 3.89
CA VAL A 80 2.40 -6.38 5.05
C VAL A 80 2.47 -7.83 5.52
N VAL A 81 3.58 -8.50 5.22
CA VAL A 81 3.75 -9.97 5.33
C VAL A 81 5.12 -10.35 5.93
N PRO A 82 5.33 -11.56 6.45
CA PRO A 82 6.63 -11.98 7.01
C PRO A 82 7.75 -11.96 5.99
N ASP A 83 7.48 -12.52 4.80
CA ASP A 83 8.42 -12.60 3.69
C ASP A 83 7.79 -12.00 2.43
N PRO A 84 8.17 -10.75 2.06
CA PRO A 84 7.67 -10.06 0.87
C PRO A 84 7.97 -10.78 -0.45
N THR A 85 8.93 -11.70 -0.46
CA THR A 85 9.35 -12.45 -1.65
C THR A 85 8.68 -13.82 -1.78
N ALA A 86 8.16 -14.38 -0.67
CA ALA A 86 7.57 -15.72 -0.64
C ALA A 86 6.05 -15.76 -0.90
N VAL A 87 5.41 -14.64 -1.25
CA VAL A 87 3.95 -14.56 -1.48
C VAL A 87 3.50 -14.83 -2.92
N GLY A 88 4.38 -15.37 -3.77
CA GLY A 88 4.10 -15.64 -5.18
C GLY A 88 4.18 -14.39 -6.07
N ALA A 89 3.90 -14.54 -7.37
CA ALA A 89 4.00 -13.43 -8.33
C ALA A 89 2.98 -12.32 -8.09
N TRP A 90 1.82 -12.64 -7.50
CA TRP A 90 0.68 -11.75 -7.35
C TRP A 90 0.13 -11.79 -5.93
N ILE A 91 -0.36 -10.65 -5.43
CA ILE A 91 -1.22 -10.64 -4.25
C ILE A 91 -2.59 -11.16 -4.69
N ILE A 92 -2.90 -12.41 -4.35
CA ILE A 92 -4.21 -13.03 -4.61
C ILE A 92 -5.11 -12.71 -3.41
N ASP A 93 -6.16 -11.93 -3.64
CA ASP A 93 -7.23 -11.77 -2.67
C ASP A 93 -7.97 -13.10 -2.50
N PRO A 94 -8.32 -13.54 -1.27
CA PRO A 94 -9.28 -14.61 -1.06
C PRO A 94 -10.70 -14.23 -1.50
#